data_AF-A0A7X4LK31-F1
#
_entry.id   AF-A0A7X4LK31-F1
#
_cell.length_a   1.000
_cell.length_b   1.000
_cell.length_c   1.000
_cell.angle_alpha   90.00
_cell.angle_beta   90.00
_cell.angle_gamma   90.00
#
_symmetry.space_group_name_H-M   'P 1'
#
loop_
_entity.id
_entity.type
_entity.pdbx_description
1 polymer ?
#
loop_
_entity_poly.entity_id
_entity_poly.type
_entity_poly.pdbx_seq_one_letter_code
_entity_poly.pdbx_strand_id
1 'polypeptide(L)'
;MLRFLVIAAVLVMASCSYYYVNTDNERLGIARQQYEQLPRPPEFSKIKNITARKKAFFKYMRKGVTAENTRVSKERDFLLALKEKYQTDSVTPRDLVNAKLLGELYNVKLAKNALTKDWLTQMLLRVDVLPEALVLTQAANESAWGTSRFARQANNYFGQWCYSKGCGLVPRDRADGMTHEVAKFSSVSESIHRYFMNVNRNRAYKALRQIRAQLRTKGESVTTTFAAIQLVKGLNKYSERGEEYVQDIQAMIDHNQEYWLE
;
A
#
# COMPACT_ATOMS: atom_id res chain seq x y z
N MET A 1 10.04 19.88 27.54
CA MET A 1 9.92 20.53 26.22
C MET A 1 10.65 19.70 25.19
N LEU A 2 9.97 18.75 24.54
CA LEU A 2 10.58 17.90 23.51
C LEU A 2 10.43 18.61 22.16
N ARG A 3 11.55 19.14 21.64
CA ARG A 3 11.60 19.79 20.32
C ARG A 3 11.54 18.70 19.25
N PHE A 4 10.41 18.55 18.56
CA PHE A 4 10.33 17.79 17.32
C PHE A 4 11.15 18.53 16.25
N LEU A 5 12.37 18.07 16.02
CA LEU A 5 13.19 18.47 14.88
C LEU A 5 12.66 17.74 13.64
N VAL A 6 12.00 18.50 12.77
CA VAL A 6 11.71 18.07 11.40
C VAL A 6 13.03 18.09 10.63
N ILE A 7 13.72 16.95 10.56
CA ILE A 7 14.86 16.79 9.65
C ILE A 7 14.34 16.06 8.41
N ALA A 8 14.13 16.84 7.36
CA ALA A 8 14.05 16.33 6.01
C ALA A 8 15.48 15.94 5.59
N ALA A 9 15.72 14.64 5.45
CA ALA A 9 16.91 14.13 4.79
C ALA A 9 16.48 13.04 3.81
N VAL A 10 16.57 13.40 2.53
CA VAL A 10 16.50 12.55 1.34
C VAL A 10 17.92 12.04 1.07
N LEU A 11 18.10 10.76 0.76
CA LEU A 11 18.88 10.24 -0.38
C LEU A 11 18.97 8.68 -0.42
N VAL A 12 18.45 8.16 -1.54
CA VAL A 12 18.75 6.96 -2.36
C VAL A 12 18.51 5.56 -1.79
N MET A 13 17.59 4.81 -2.44
CA MET A 13 17.85 3.48 -3.08
C MET A 13 16.82 3.21 -4.20
N ALA A 14 17.11 3.51 -5.47
CA ALA A 14 17.95 2.78 -6.43
C ALA A 14 17.33 1.48 -7.00
N SER A 15 17.11 1.51 -8.32
CA SER A 15 16.88 0.39 -9.25
C SER A 15 15.54 -0.36 -9.27
N CYS A 16 14.84 -0.56 -8.15
CA CYS A 16 13.63 -1.40 -8.19
C CYS A 16 12.42 -0.68 -8.80
N SER A 17 12.25 0.60 -8.49
CA SER A 17 11.04 1.36 -8.78
C SER A 17 10.87 1.73 -10.26
N TYR A 18 11.98 1.77 -11.01
CA TYR A 18 12.00 2.13 -12.44
C TYR A 18 11.15 1.17 -13.30
N TYR A 19 11.16 -0.13 -12.98
CA TYR A 19 10.40 -1.13 -13.75
C TYR A 19 8.89 -1.14 -13.46
N TYR A 20 8.45 -0.64 -12.29
CA TYR A 20 7.05 -0.77 -11.87
C TYR A 20 6.15 0.40 -12.29
N VAL A 21 6.71 1.61 -12.43
CA VAL A 21 5.89 2.80 -12.76
C VAL A 21 5.46 2.81 -14.23
N ASN A 22 6.33 2.41 -15.16
CA ASN A 22 6.00 2.43 -16.60
C ASN A 22 5.01 1.33 -17.02
N THR A 23 5.02 0.16 -16.38
CA THR A 23 4.05 -0.91 -16.68
C THR A 23 2.64 -0.61 -16.18
N ASP A 24 2.50 0.33 -15.24
CA ASP A 24 1.21 0.67 -14.65
C ASP A 24 0.37 1.63 -15.51
N ASN A 25 1.00 2.44 -16.38
CA ASN A 25 0.27 3.42 -17.20
C ASN A 25 -0.52 2.80 -18.35
N GLU A 26 -0.01 1.74 -18.99
CA GLU A 26 -0.76 1.00 -20.03
C GLU A 26 -1.86 0.11 -19.43
N ARG A 27 -1.68 -0.38 -18.19
CA ARG A 27 -2.66 -1.21 -17.47
C ARG A 27 -3.85 -0.42 -16.89
N LEU A 28 -3.72 0.90 -16.75
CA LEU A 28 -4.77 1.79 -16.25
C LEU A 28 -6.04 1.80 -17.12
N GLY A 29 -5.93 1.46 -18.41
CA GLY A 29 -7.09 1.34 -19.30
C GLY A 29 -8.05 0.20 -18.89
N ILE A 30 -7.52 -0.88 -18.30
CA ILE A 30 -8.28 -2.07 -17.88
C ILE A 30 -8.64 -2.00 -16.38
N ALA A 31 -7.81 -1.36 -15.55
CA ALA A 31 -7.99 -1.28 -14.10
C ALA A 31 -8.82 -0.08 -13.59
N ARG A 32 -9.19 0.87 -14.46
CA ARG A 32 -9.94 2.09 -14.09
C ARG A 32 -11.29 1.84 -13.39
N GLN A 33 -11.78 0.60 -13.40
CA GLN A 33 -13.10 0.22 -12.91
C GLN A 33 -13.15 -0.42 -11.51
N GLN A 34 -12.02 -0.56 -10.78
CA GLN A 34 -11.97 -1.56 -9.70
C GLN A 34 -11.85 -1.06 -8.25
N TYR A 35 -11.70 0.25 -8.00
CA TYR A 35 -11.62 0.81 -6.65
C TYR A 35 -12.65 1.93 -6.41
N GLU A 36 -13.20 1.97 -5.20
CA GLU A 36 -14.25 2.92 -4.81
C GLU A 36 -13.73 4.36 -4.80
N GLN A 37 -14.47 5.28 -5.43
CA GLN A 37 -14.09 6.69 -5.50
C GLN A 37 -14.53 7.42 -4.23
N LEU A 38 -13.55 8.00 -3.53
CA LEU A 38 -13.81 8.87 -2.39
C LEU A 38 -14.21 10.27 -2.85
N PRO A 39 -15.07 10.97 -2.07
CA PRO A 39 -15.30 12.39 -2.29
C PRO A 39 -14.01 13.18 -2.06
N ARG A 40 -13.99 14.46 -2.43
CA ARG A 40 -12.83 15.33 -2.19
C ARG A 40 -12.42 15.33 -0.70
N PRO A 41 -11.11 15.27 -0.37
CA PRO A 41 -10.67 15.29 1.01
C PRO A 41 -11.02 16.61 1.71
N PRO A 42 -11.32 16.57 3.03
CA PRO A 42 -11.36 17.78 3.85
C PRO A 42 -10.07 18.58 3.75
N GLU A 43 -10.14 19.91 3.88
CA GLU A 43 -8.95 20.74 3.97
C GLU A 43 -8.31 20.63 5.36
N PHE A 44 -7.60 19.54 5.61
CA PHE A 44 -6.99 19.23 6.91
C PHE A 44 -6.11 20.36 7.45
N SER A 45 -5.49 21.17 6.58
CA SER A 45 -4.68 22.33 6.96
C SER A 45 -5.48 23.48 7.61
N LYS A 46 -6.81 23.53 7.41
CA LYS A 46 -7.71 24.50 8.06
C LYS A 46 -8.15 24.06 9.46
N ILE A 47 -8.00 22.77 9.80
CA ILE A 47 -8.36 22.24 11.13
C ILE A 47 -7.19 22.47 12.10
N LYS A 48 -7.28 23.52 12.94
CA LYS A 48 -6.20 23.94 13.84
C LYS A 48 -6.00 23.01 15.04
N ASN A 49 -7.08 22.50 15.62
CA ASN A 49 -6.99 21.56 16.73
C ASN A 49 -6.44 20.20 16.23
N ILE A 50 -5.30 19.78 16.80
CA ILE A 50 -4.59 18.56 16.36
C ILE A 50 -5.47 17.31 16.49
N THR A 51 -6.16 17.14 17.61
CA THR A 51 -7.03 15.98 17.87
C THR A 51 -8.19 15.92 16.89
N ALA A 52 -8.84 17.06 16.63
CA ALA A 52 -9.90 17.16 15.63
C ALA A 52 -9.39 16.84 14.22
N ARG A 53 -8.17 17.28 13.88
CA ARG A 53 -7.54 16.97 12.60
C ARG A 53 -7.23 15.48 12.45
N LYS A 54 -6.66 14.84 13.48
CA LYS A 54 -6.40 13.39 13.49
C LYS A 54 -7.71 12.61 13.27
N LYS A 55 -8.77 12.95 14.02
CA LYS A 55 -10.11 12.35 13.87
C LYS A 55 -10.66 12.49 12.46
N ALA A 56 -10.61 13.70 11.89
CA ALA A 56 -11.07 13.95 10.53
C ALA A 56 -10.25 13.17 9.49
N PHE A 57 -8.93 13.13 9.65
CA PHE A 57 -8.01 12.42 8.77
C PHE A 57 -8.30 10.92 8.74
N PHE A 58 -8.32 10.28 9.90
CA PHE A 58 -8.59 8.84 10.00
C PHE A 58 -9.99 8.49 9.51
N LYS A 59 -11.02 9.26 9.90
CA LYS A 59 -12.39 9.04 9.43
C LYS A 59 -12.49 9.08 7.90
N TYR A 60 -11.78 10.00 7.25
CA TYR A 60 -11.79 10.12 5.80
C TYR A 60 -11.01 8.98 5.13
N MET A 61 -9.77 8.75 5.53
CA MET A 61 -8.89 7.74 4.91
C MET A 61 -9.40 6.31 5.11
N ARG A 62 -10.00 6.02 6.28
CA ARG A 62 -10.58 4.72 6.62
C ARG A 62 -11.53 4.22 5.54
N LYS A 63 -12.39 5.08 5.00
CA LYS A 63 -13.34 4.70 3.95
C LYS A 63 -12.64 4.03 2.75
N GLY A 64 -11.57 4.64 2.25
CA GLY A 64 -10.82 4.10 1.12
C GLY A 64 -9.99 2.87 1.49
N VAL A 65 -9.43 2.83 2.72
CA VAL A 65 -8.69 1.67 3.21
C VAL A 65 -9.60 0.46 3.36
N THR A 66 -10.81 0.63 3.91
CA THR A 66 -11.83 -0.42 4.02
C THR A 66 -12.23 -0.92 2.63
N ALA A 67 -12.56 -0.01 1.71
CA ALA A 67 -12.95 -0.37 0.34
C ALA A 67 -11.85 -1.17 -0.39
N GLU A 68 -10.59 -0.74 -0.26
CA GLU A 68 -9.46 -1.43 -0.90
C GLU A 68 -9.17 -2.79 -0.24
N ASN A 69 -9.30 -2.90 1.09
CA ASN A 69 -9.25 -4.20 1.77
C ASN A 69 -10.37 -5.13 1.32
N THR A 70 -11.59 -4.64 1.13
CA THR A 70 -12.71 -5.42 0.58
C THR A 70 -12.40 -5.91 -0.83
N ARG A 71 -11.81 -5.06 -1.69
CA ARG A 71 -11.37 -5.45 -3.05
C ARG A 71 -10.34 -6.58 -2.99
N VAL A 72 -9.29 -6.43 -2.18
CA VAL A 72 -8.22 -7.43 -2.03
C VAL A 72 -8.74 -8.72 -1.40
N SER A 73 -9.68 -8.64 -0.46
CA SER A 73 -10.31 -9.83 0.14
C SER A 73 -11.02 -10.66 -0.92
N LYS A 74 -11.82 -10.04 -1.80
CA LYS A 74 -12.51 -10.75 -2.90
C LYS A 74 -11.52 -11.47 -3.83
N GLU A 75 -10.39 -10.84 -4.13
CA GLU A 75 -9.32 -11.45 -4.94
C GLU A 75 -8.66 -12.63 -4.22
N ARG A 76 -8.50 -12.52 -2.89
CA ARG A 76 -7.97 -13.60 -2.06
C ARG A 76 -8.96 -14.77 -1.99
N ASP A 77 -10.24 -14.51 -1.81
CA ASP A 77 -11.30 -15.53 -1.77
C ASP A 77 -11.37 -16.31 -3.08
N PHE A 78 -11.24 -15.59 -4.21
CA PHE A 78 -11.07 -16.21 -5.52
C PHE A 78 -9.87 -17.16 -5.57
N LEU A 79 -8.70 -16.76 -5.06
CA LEU A 79 -7.50 -17.60 -5.04
C LEU A 79 -7.64 -18.83 -4.12
N LEU A 80 -8.36 -18.70 -3.00
CA LEU A 80 -8.64 -19.82 -2.10
C LEU A 80 -9.55 -20.84 -2.78
N ALA A 81 -10.66 -20.39 -3.38
CA ALA A 81 -11.55 -21.26 -4.17
C ALA A 81 -10.82 -21.88 -5.36
N LEU A 82 -9.94 -21.13 -6.03
CA LEU A 82 -9.11 -21.64 -7.12
C LEU A 82 -8.14 -22.74 -6.66
N LYS A 83 -7.57 -22.60 -5.46
CA LYS A 83 -6.70 -23.61 -4.87
C LYS A 83 -7.46 -24.91 -4.59
N GLU A 84 -8.69 -24.83 -4.08
CA GLU A 84 -9.54 -26.00 -3.85
C GLU A 84 -9.89 -26.70 -5.17
N LYS A 85 -10.29 -25.94 -6.19
CA LYS A 85 -10.55 -26.48 -7.53
C LYS A 85 -9.33 -27.15 -8.16
N TYR A 86 -8.14 -26.58 -7.94
CA TYR A 86 -6.87 -27.17 -8.40
C TYR A 86 -6.58 -28.51 -7.72
N GLN A 87 -6.98 -28.69 -6.46
CA GLN A 87 -6.78 -29.96 -5.73
C GLN A 87 -7.77 -31.05 -6.16
N THR A 88 -8.91 -30.68 -6.73
CA THR A 88 -9.97 -31.60 -7.18
C THR A 88 -10.07 -31.70 -8.71
N ASP A 89 -9.06 -31.19 -9.43
CA ASP A 89 -9.03 -31.15 -10.90
C ASP A 89 -10.29 -30.54 -11.56
N SER A 90 -10.89 -29.53 -10.91
CA SER A 90 -12.14 -28.88 -11.32
C SER A 90 -11.98 -27.42 -11.79
N VAL A 91 -10.75 -27.03 -12.16
CA VAL A 91 -10.43 -25.68 -12.65
C VAL A 91 -11.07 -25.44 -14.02
N THR A 92 -11.81 -24.34 -14.17
CA THR A 92 -12.47 -23.99 -15.44
C THR A 92 -11.60 -23.07 -16.32
N PRO A 93 -11.87 -22.96 -17.64
CA PRO A 93 -11.21 -21.97 -18.49
C PRO A 93 -11.38 -20.52 -18.01
N ARG A 94 -12.54 -20.19 -17.43
CA ARG A 94 -12.81 -18.86 -16.85
C ARG A 94 -11.89 -18.61 -15.64
N ASP A 95 -11.69 -19.61 -14.80
CA ASP A 95 -10.76 -19.52 -13.68
C ASP A 95 -9.33 -19.22 -14.16
N LEU A 96 -8.88 -19.86 -15.24
CA LEU A 96 -7.55 -19.62 -15.82
C LEU A 96 -7.40 -18.20 -16.39
N VAL A 97 -8.42 -17.66 -17.05
CA VAL A 97 -8.43 -16.27 -17.53
C VAL A 97 -8.31 -15.30 -16.35
N ASN A 98 -9.12 -15.49 -15.31
CA ASN A 98 -9.09 -14.65 -14.11
C ASN A 98 -7.75 -14.77 -13.37
N ALA A 99 -7.21 -15.98 -13.24
CA ALA A 99 -5.90 -16.24 -12.65
C ALA A 99 -4.79 -15.53 -13.43
N LYS A 100 -4.82 -15.57 -14.76
CA LYS A 100 -3.85 -14.86 -15.60
C LYS A 100 -3.90 -13.35 -15.38
N LEU A 101 -5.08 -12.75 -15.43
CA LEU A 101 -5.27 -11.31 -15.20
C LEU A 101 -4.77 -10.89 -13.80
N LEU A 102 -5.15 -11.65 -12.76
CA LEU A 102 -4.72 -11.36 -11.39
C LEU A 102 -3.21 -11.56 -11.20
N GLY A 103 -2.64 -12.59 -11.83
CA GLY A 103 -1.21 -12.84 -11.86
C GLY A 103 -0.42 -11.70 -12.51
N GLU A 104 -0.94 -11.11 -13.59
CA GLU A 104 -0.35 -9.93 -14.21
C GLU A 104 -0.41 -8.71 -13.29
N LEU A 105 -1.56 -8.47 -12.65
CA LEU A 105 -1.77 -7.35 -11.72
C LEU A 105 -0.81 -7.40 -10.52
N TYR A 106 -0.60 -8.60 -9.97
CA TYR A 106 0.27 -8.85 -8.83
C TYR A 106 1.69 -9.25 -9.22
N ASN A 107 2.09 -9.18 -10.49
CA ASN A 107 3.44 -9.51 -10.98
C ASN A 107 3.93 -10.92 -10.62
N VAL A 108 3.04 -11.90 -10.75
CA VAL A 108 3.28 -13.35 -10.69
C VAL A 108 2.59 -13.96 -11.91
N LYS A 109 3.23 -13.86 -13.07
CA LYS A 109 2.64 -14.30 -14.34
C LYS A 109 2.38 -15.81 -14.32
N LEU A 110 1.24 -16.22 -14.87
CA LEU A 110 0.92 -17.64 -15.07
C LEU A 110 1.75 -18.18 -16.25
N ALA A 111 2.80 -18.95 -15.96
CA ALA A 111 3.68 -19.48 -17.00
C ALA A 111 2.97 -20.57 -17.81
N LYS A 112 3.10 -20.52 -19.15
CA LYS A 112 2.49 -21.50 -20.07
C LYS A 112 0.97 -21.70 -19.89
N ASN A 113 0.29 -20.70 -19.30
CA ASN A 113 -1.12 -20.79 -18.88
C ASN A 113 -1.43 -21.98 -17.94
N ALA A 114 -0.42 -22.52 -17.26
CA ALA A 114 -0.57 -23.66 -16.37
C ALA A 114 -0.65 -23.22 -14.91
N LEU A 115 -1.70 -23.65 -14.21
CA LEU A 115 -1.81 -23.46 -12.77
C LEU A 115 -0.90 -24.45 -12.05
N THR A 116 -0.10 -23.96 -11.11
CA THR A 116 0.78 -24.78 -10.28
C THR A 116 0.61 -24.46 -8.80
N LYS A 117 0.92 -25.42 -7.94
CA LYS A 117 0.96 -25.21 -6.48
C LYS A 117 1.87 -24.04 -6.09
N ASP A 118 2.99 -23.88 -6.76
CA ASP A 118 3.94 -22.79 -6.50
C ASP A 118 3.36 -21.44 -6.89
N TRP A 119 2.69 -21.34 -8.05
CA TRP A 119 2.02 -20.11 -8.47
C TRP A 119 0.94 -19.71 -7.48
N LEU A 120 0.08 -20.65 -7.06
CA LEU A 120 -0.95 -20.42 -6.05
C LEU A 120 -0.35 -19.95 -4.72
N THR A 121 0.75 -20.56 -4.29
CA THR A 121 1.46 -20.17 -3.06
C THR A 121 2.02 -18.76 -3.16
N GLN A 122 2.66 -18.40 -4.28
CA GLN A 122 3.17 -17.03 -4.49
C GLN A 122 2.04 -16.00 -4.57
N MET A 123 0.93 -16.34 -5.20
CA MET A 123 -0.24 -15.48 -5.28
C MET A 123 -0.88 -15.25 -3.92
N LEU A 124 -1.11 -16.31 -3.13
CA LEU A 124 -1.64 -16.19 -1.76
C LEU A 124 -0.70 -15.47 -0.80
N LEU A 125 0.60 -15.41 -1.10
CA LEU A 125 1.56 -14.58 -0.36
C LEU A 125 1.41 -13.08 -0.70
N ARG A 126 1.06 -12.74 -1.95
CA ARG A 126 0.90 -11.36 -2.44
C ARG A 126 -0.49 -10.78 -2.19
N VAL A 127 -1.54 -11.53 -2.51
CA VAL A 127 -2.93 -11.07 -2.48
C VAL A 127 -3.51 -11.27 -1.09
N ASP A 128 -3.40 -10.24 -0.26
CA ASP A 128 -3.94 -10.26 1.09
C ASP A 128 -4.14 -8.83 1.63
N VAL A 129 -5.05 -8.71 2.58
CA VAL A 129 -5.42 -7.45 3.23
C VAL A 129 -4.27 -6.87 4.03
N LEU A 130 -4.36 -5.58 4.36
CA LEU A 130 -3.45 -4.88 5.25
C LEU A 130 -4.22 -4.39 6.49
N PRO A 131 -3.65 -4.50 7.69
CA PRO A 131 -4.29 -3.99 8.90
C PRO A 131 -4.46 -2.48 8.79
N GLU A 132 -5.64 -1.99 9.19
CA GLU A 132 -6.01 -0.60 9.00
C GLU A 132 -5.06 0.36 9.73
N ALA A 133 -4.68 0.02 10.96
CA ALA A 133 -3.77 0.81 11.79
C ALA A 133 -2.42 1.04 11.08
N LEU A 134 -1.89 0.04 10.36
CA LEU A 134 -0.67 0.19 9.58
C LEU A 134 -0.85 1.22 8.45
N VAL A 135 -1.87 1.03 7.62
CA VAL A 135 -2.09 1.87 6.43
C VAL A 135 -2.39 3.31 6.83
N LEU A 136 -3.27 3.51 7.82
CA LEU A 136 -3.64 4.84 8.30
C LEU A 136 -2.48 5.57 8.97
N THR A 137 -1.63 4.85 9.72
CA THR A 137 -0.46 5.45 10.37
C THR A 137 0.58 5.89 9.34
N GLN A 138 0.89 5.03 8.36
CA GLN A 138 1.77 5.44 7.26
C GLN A 138 1.19 6.63 6.50
N ALA A 139 -0.11 6.61 6.16
CA ALA A 139 -0.75 7.74 5.51
C ALA A 139 -0.62 9.03 6.34
N ALA A 140 -0.82 8.96 7.65
CA ALA A 140 -0.70 10.12 8.54
C ALA A 140 0.74 10.65 8.60
N ASN A 141 1.72 9.76 8.72
CA ASN A 141 3.14 10.09 8.75
C ASN A 141 3.58 10.76 7.44
N GLU A 142 3.38 10.09 6.30
CA GLU A 142 3.87 10.53 4.98
C GLU A 142 3.19 11.82 4.50
N SER A 143 1.93 12.06 4.91
CA SER A 143 1.16 13.23 4.48
C SER A 143 1.15 14.39 5.47
N ALA A 144 1.82 14.24 6.63
CA ALA A 144 1.70 15.14 7.77
C ALA A 144 0.22 15.39 8.13
N TRP A 145 -0.54 14.31 8.35
CA TRP A 145 -1.99 14.35 8.63
C TRP A 145 -2.80 15.05 7.52
N GLY A 146 -2.41 14.82 6.25
CA GLY A 146 -3.05 15.36 5.06
C GLY A 146 -2.72 16.83 4.76
N THR A 147 -1.79 17.44 5.51
CA THR A 147 -1.43 18.87 5.35
C THR A 147 -0.29 19.13 4.38
N SER A 148 0.50 18.10 4.06
CA SER A 148 1.61 18.17 3.11
C SER A 148 1.19 18.75 1.75
N ARG A 149 2.11 19.47 1.10
CA ARG A 149 1.92 19.95 -0.28
C ARG A 149 1.59 18.79 -1.23
N PHE A 150 2.26 17.64 -1.08
CA PHE A 150 2.06 16.48 -1.95
C PHE A 150 0.69 15.84 -1.76
N ALA A 151 0.19 15.77 -0.52
CA ALA A 151 -1.17 15.31 -0.25
C ALA A 151 -2.22 16.24 -0.88
N ARG A 152 -2.05 17.56 -0.72
CA ARG A 152 -3.03 18.56 -1.20
C ARG A 152 -3.03 18.77 -2.71
N GLN A 153 -1.86 18.76 -3.36
CA GLN A 153 -1.72 19.11 -4.78
C GLN A 153 -1.61 17.88 -5.69
N ALA A 154 -1.21 16.73 -5.14
CA ALA A 154 -0.95 15.51 -5.89
C ALA A 154 -1.73 14.29 -5.40
N ASN A 155 -2.62 14.45 -4.40
CA ASN A 155 -3.32 13.34 -3.75
C ASN A 155 -2.35 12.25 -3.25
N ASN A 156 -1.08 12.57 -2.99
CA ASN A 156 -0.09 11.58 -2.59
C ASN A 156 0.03 11.54 -1.08
N TYR A 157 -0.71 10.60 -0.46
CA TYR A 157 -0.78 10.44 0.98
C TYR A 157 0.28 9.49 1.56
N PHE A 158 1.06 8.84 0.68
CA PHE A 158 1.96 7.74 1.04
C PHE A 158 3.42 7.99 0.61
N GLY A 159 3.74 9.19 0.13
CA GLY A 159 5.10 9.54 -0.30
C GLY A 159 5.60 8.74 -1.52
N GLN A 160 4.69 8.28 -2.39
CA GLN A 160 5.05 7.41 -3.50
C GLN A 160 5.82 8.18 -4.58
N TRP A 161 6.99 7.68 -4.94
CA TRP A 161 7.81 8.23 -6.01
C TRP A 161 7.39 7.74 -7.40
N CYS A 162 7.65 8.54 -8.42
CA CYS A 162 7.58 8.17 -9.82
C CYS A 162 8.83 8.67 -10.56
N TYR A 163 9.18 8.04 -11.68
CA TYR A 163 10.51 8.16 -12.29
C TYR A 163 10.48 8.60 -13.76
N SER A 164 9.31 8.97 -14.27
CA SER A 164 9.13 9.49 -15.61
C SER A 164 8.95 11.00 -15.51
N LYS A 165 9.69 11.80 -16.29
CA LYS A 165 9.59 13.27 -16.23
C LYS A 165 8.13 13.73 -16.38
N GLY A 166 7.64 14.56 -15.45
CA GLY A 166 6.27 15.07 -15.45
C GLY A 166 5.21 14.12 -14.88
N CYS A 167 5.60 12.99 -14.29
CA CYS A 167 4.67 12.07 -13.64
C CYS A 167 4.11 12.59 -12.30
N GLY A 168 4.69 13.67 -11.76
CA GLY A 168 4.43 14.09 -10.40
C GLY A 168 4.79 15.54 -10.10
N LEU A 169 5.04 15.80 -8.81
CA LEU A 169 5.54 17.06 -8.30
C LEU A 169 7.03 16.93 -7.98
N VAL A 170 7.83 17.83 -8.53
CA VAL A 170 9.26 17.93 -8.20
C VAL A 170 9.40 18.41 -6.74
N PRO A 171 10.18 17.69 -5.90
CA PRO A 171 10.58 18.17 -4.58
C PRO A 171 11.33 19.50 -4.67
N ARG A 172 11.11 20.41 -3.72
CA ARG A 172 11.81 21.71 -3.73
C ARG A 172 13.31 21.55 -3.50
N ASP A 173 13.68 20.64 -2.60
CA ASP A 173 15.06 20.38 -2.19
C ASP A 173 15.62 19.11 -2.86
N ARG A 174 15.34 18.94 -4.16
CA ARG A 174 15.82 17.77 -4.89
C ARG A 174 17.33 17.89 -5.10
N ALA A 175 18.09 16.96 -4.52
CA ALA A 175 19.53 16.86 -4.71
C ALA A 175 19.90 16.75 -6.20
N ASP A 176 21.04 17.33 -6.57
CA ASP A 176 21.55 17.29 -7.94
C ASP A 176 21.71 15.84 -8.42
N GLY A 177 21.30 15.58 -9.67
CA GLY A 177 21.32 14.25 -10.28
C GLY A 177 20.10 13.38 -9.99
N MET A 178 19.20 13.76 -9.08
CA MET A 178 17.96 13.02 -8.85
C MET A 178 16.90 13.33 -9.93
N THR A 179 16.36 12.27 -10.55
CA THR A 179 15.36 12.37 -11.64
C THR A 179 13.94 12.01 -11.22
N HIS A 180 13.74 11.57 -9.97
CA HIS A 180 12.44 11.15 -9.46
C HIS A 180 11.56 12.35 -9.06
N GLU A 181 10.25 12.17 -9.15
CA GLU A 181 9.21 13.10 -8.74
C GLU A 181 8.26 12.42 -7.73
N VAL A 182 7.52 13.20 -6.94
CA VAL A 182 6.47 12.64 -6.08
C VAL A 182 5.23 12.43 -6.93
N ALA A 183 4.79 11.18 -7.09
CA ALA A 183 3.69 10.80 -7.97
C ALA A 183 2.44 11.67 -7.75
N LYS A 184 1.81 12.08 -8.85
CA LYS A 184 0.51 12.76 -8.82
C LYS A 184 -0.59 11.77 -9.18
N PHE A 185 -1.56 11.64 -8.30
CA PHE A 185 -2.73 10.78 -8.48
C PHE A 185 -3.98 11.60 -8.81
N SER A 186 -4.84 11.02 -9.63
CA SER A 186 -6.13 11.61 -10.03
C SER A 186 -7.09 11.73 -8.85
N SER A 187 -7.03 10.81 -7.89
CA SER A 187 -7.85 10.82 -6.67
C SER A 187 -7.11 10.23 -5.47
N VAL A 188 -7.66 10.44 -4.27
CA VAL A 188 -7.16 9.78 -3.04
C VAL A 188 -7.30 8.26 -3.16
N SER A 189 -8.39 7.78 -3.77
CA SER A 189 -8.61 6.36 -3.99
C SER A 189 -7.51 5.73 -4.85
N GLU A 190 -7.06 6.43 -5.91
CA GLU A 190 -5.92 5.96 -6.70
C GLU A 190 -4.64 5.88 -5.85
N SER A 191 -4.39 6.87 -4.98
CA SER A 191 -3.23 6.84 -4.09
C SER A 191 -3.24 5.65 -3.13
N ILE A 192 -4.40 5.35 -2.54
CA ILE A 192 -4.61 4.19 -1.66
C ILE A 192 -4.40 2.89 -2.45
N HIS A 193 -5.04 2.75 -3.61
CA HIS A 193 -4.89 1.58 -4.46
C HIS A 193 -3.42 1.32 -4.82
N ARG A 194 -2.69 2.36 -5.26
CA ARG A 194 -1.26 2.27 -5.62
C ARG A 194 -0.40 1.85 -4.43
N TYR A 195 -0.69 2.38 -3.23
CA TYR A 195 0.00 1.97 -2.01
C TYR A 195 -0.23 0.49 -1.72
N PHE A 196 -1.49 0.02 -1.74
CA PHE A 196 -1.84 -1.37 -1.52
C PHE A 196 -1.13 -2.30 -2.50
N MET A 197 -1.19 -1.97 -3.79
CA MET A 197 -0.53 -2.76 -4.83
C MET A 197 0.99 -2.75 -4.65
N ASN A 198 1.61 -1.63 -4.29
CA ASN A 198 3.04 -1.55 -4.01
C ASN A 198 3.43 -2.49 -2.86
N VAL A 199 2.78 -2.39 -1.71
CA VAL A 199 3.05 -3.24 -0.53
C VAL A 199 2.81 -4.72 -0.86
N ASN A 200 1.75 -5.04 -1.59
CA ASN A 200 1.38 -6.42 -1.89
C ASN A 200 2.19 -7.08 -3.02
N ARG A 201 2.85 -6.33 -3.91
CA ARG A 201 3.56 -6.93 -5.05
C ARG A 201 5.03 -6.60 -5.18
N ASN A 202 5.51 -5.49 -4.63
CA ASN A 202 6.90 -5.08 -4.79
C ASN A 202 7.83 -6.01 -3.99
N ARG A 203 8.94 -6.43 -4.61
CA ARG A 203 9.96 -7.29 -3.98
C ARG A 203 10.51 -6.73 -2.67
N ALA A 204 10.57 -5.40 -2.54
CA ALA A 204 11.07 -4.72 -1.34
C ALA A 204 10.29 -5.09 -0.07
N TYR A 205 9.00 -5.42 -0.18
CA TYR A 205 8.13 -5.75 0.95
C TYR A 205 7.86 -7.26 1.08
N LYS A 206 8.75 -8.11 0.55
CA LYS A 206 8.65 -9.56 0.70
C LYS A 206 8.60 -9.98 2.18
N ALA A 207 9.43 -9.35 3.02
CA ALA A 207 9.48 -9.62 4.46
C ALA A 207 8.12 -9.36 5.14
N LEU A 208 7.48 -8.22 4.85
CA LEU A 208 6.14 -7.91 5.36
C LEU A 208 5.13 -9.01 5.00
N ARG A 209 5.14 -9.45 3.73
CA ARG A 209 4.23 -10.50 3.26
C ARG A 209 4.50 -11.85 3.90
N GLN A 210 5.76 -12.17 4.18
CA GLN A 210 6.15 -13.40 4.90
C GLN A 210 5.66 -13.37 6.34
N ILE A 211 5.82 -12.24 7.05
CA ILE A 211 5.29 -12.06 8.41
C ILE A 211 3.77 -12.24 8.39
N ARG A 212 3.06 -11.57 7.46
CA ARG A 212 1.61 -11.71 7.30
C ARG A 212 1.18 -13.16 7.05
N ALA A 213 1.89 -13.90 6.21
CA ALA A 213 1.62 -15.31 5.96
C ALA A 213 1.86 -16.18 7.21
N GLN A 214 2.89 -15.89 8.00
CA GLN A 214 3.15 -16.59 9.27
C GLN A 214 2.02 -16.38 10.28
N LEU A 215 1.50 -15.15 10.41
CA LEU A 215 0.33 -14.86 11.25
C LEU A 215 -0.86 -15.74 10.84
N ARG A 216 -1.18 -15.80 9.55
CA ARG A 216 -2.27 -16.67 9.04
C ARG A 216 -2.04 -18.15 9.35
N THR A 217 -0.83 -18.67 9.17
CA THR A 217 -0.52 -20.08 9.47
C THR A 217 -0.71 -20.40 10.95
N LYS A 218 -0.52 -19.43 11.85
CA LYS A 218 -0.78 -19.56 13.29
C LYS A 218 -2.25 -19.35 13.66
N GLY A 219 -3.14 -19.06 12.70
CA GLY A 219 -4.53 -18.70 12.97
C GLY A 219 -4.71 -17.30 13.56
N GLU A 220 -3.66 -16.47 13.56
CA GLU A 220 -3.72 -15.11 14.06
C GLU A 220 -4.36 -14.18 13.01
N SER A 221 -5.19 -13.25 13.47
CA SER A 221 -5.79 -12.25 12.57
C SER A 221 -4.71 -11.33 12.01
N VAL A 222 -4.81 -11.03 10.70
CA VAL A 222 -3.89 -10.11 9.99
C VAL A 222 -4.39 -8.66 9.97
N THR A 223 -5.54 -8.38 10.57
CA THR A 223 -6.19 -7.05 10.54
C THR A 223 -6.07 -6.28 11.86
N THR A 224 -5.61 -6.92 12.94
CA THR A 224 -5.51 -6.32 14.27
C THR A 224 -4.34 -5.34 14.38
N THR A 225 -4.36 -4.52 15.43
CA THR A 225 -3.24 -3.63 15.79
C THR A 225 -1.96 -4.43 16.05
N PHE A 226 -2.04 -5.61 16.67
CA PHE A 226 -0.90 -6.51 16.83
C PHE A 226 -0.29 -6.90 15.47
N ALA A 227 -1.13 -7.30 14.51
CA ALA A 227 -0.66 -7.61 13.16
C ALA A 227 -0.01 -6.39 12.50
N ALA A 228 -0.57 -5.19 12.69
CA ALA A 228 0.04 -3.95 12.20
C ALA A 228 1.48 -3.80 12.72
N ILE A 229 1.69 -3.89 14.04
CA ILE A 229 3.02 -3.80 14.66
C ILE A 229 3.99 -4.85 14.13
N GLN A 230 3.54 -6.09 13.90
CA GLN A 230 4.39 -7.13 13.31
C GLN A 230 4.74 -6.83 11.84
N LEU A 231 3.77 -6.41 11.03
CA LEU A 231 3.97 -6.15 9.60
C LEU A 231 4.91 -4.96 9.36
N VAL A 232 4.91 -3.95 10.25
CA VAL A 232 5.81 -2.78 10.16
C VAL A 232 7.28 -3.21 10.13
N LYS A 233 7.66 -4.29 10.82
CA LYS A 233 9.03 -4.84 10.80
C LYS A 233 9.50 -5.24 9.39
N GLY A 234 8.57 -5.47 8.47
CA GLY A 234 8.84 -5.78 7.07
C GLY A 234 9.00 -4.54 6.17
N LEU A 235 8.96 -3.32 6.71
CA LEU A 235 8.98 -2.05 5.97
C LEU A 235 10.35 -1.37 5.93
N ASN A 236 11.45 -2.06 6.27
CA ASN A 236 12.82 -1.51 6.26
C ASN A 236 13.27 -0.87 4.94
N LYS A 237 12.61 -1.20 3.81
CA LYS A 237 12.89 -0.62 2.49
C LYS A 237 11.86 0.43 2.05
N TYR A 238 10.93 0.80 2.93
CA TYR A 238 9.93 1.83 2.66
C TYR A 238 10.54 3.23 2.76
N SER A 239 11.44 3.43 3.73
CA SER A 239 12.17 4.68 3.96
C SER A 239 13.67 4.43 3.96
N GLU A 240 14.44 5.43 3.55
CA GLU A 240 15.90 5.44 3.64
C GLU A 240 16.38 5.40 5.10
N ARG A 241 15.54 5.84 6.04
CA ARG A 241 15.78 5.76 7.48
C ARG A 241 15.75 4.31 8.03
N GLY A 242 15.30 3.35 7.23
CA GLY A 242 15.36 1.93 7.57
C GLY A 242 14.64 1.60 8.88
N GLU A 243 15.38 1.10 9.86
CA GLU A 243 14.83 0.63 11.14
C GLU A 243 14.25 1.78 11.99
N GLU A 244 14.81 2.99 11.94
CA GLU A 244 14.24 4.13 12.66
C GLU A 244 12.82 4.46 12.18
N TYR A 245 12.57 4.29 10.88
CA TYR A 245 11.22 4.44 10.33
C TYR A 245 10.26 3.39 10.89
N VAL A 246 10.71 2.14 11.01
CA VAL A 246 9.91 1.04 11.59
C VAL A 246 9.53 1.38 13.03
N GLN A 247 10.48 1.86 13.83
CA GLN A 247 10.25 2.25 15.22
C GLN A 247 9.27 3.43 15.33
N ASP A 248 9.42 4.45 14.50
CA ASP A 248 8.50 5.60 14.48
C ASP A 248 7.06 5.18 14.14
N ILE A 249 6.89 4.31 13.13
CA ILE A 249 5.55 3.84 12.75
C ILE A 249 4.93 2.96 13.85
N GLN A 250 5.71 2.11 14.52
CA GLN A 250 5.23 1.34 15.67
C GLN A 250 4.81 2.25 16.82
N ALA A 251 5.66 3.22 17.19
CA ALA A 251 5.34 4.18 18.23
C ALA A 251 4.11 5.04 17.88
N MET A 252 3.93 5.40 16.61
CA MET A 252 2.74 6.11 16.16
C MET A 252 1.47 5.24 16.20
N ILE A 253 1.56 3.94 15.90
CA ILE A 253 0.43 3.01 16.07
C ILE A 253 0.04 2.97 17.55
N ASP A 254 1.00 2.80 18.45
CA ASP A 254 0.75 2.72 19.90
C ASP A 254 0.19 4.03 20.46
N HIS A 255 0.75 5.17 20.07
CA HIS A 255 0.28 6.47 20.54
C HIS A 255 -1.15 6.82 20.07
N ASN A 256 -1.61 6.23 18.97
CA ASN A 256 -2.92 6.49 18.38
C ASN A 256 -3.92 5.34 18.63
N GLN A 257 -3.71 4.52 19.67
CA GLN A 257 -4.57 3.38 20.02
C GLN A 257 -6.07 3.72 20.11
N GLU A 258 -6.41 4.93 20.59
CA GLU A 258 -7.81 5.40 20.68
C GLU A 258 -8.55 5.45 19.32
N TYR A 259 -7.84 5.35 18.19
CA TYR A 259 -8.41 5.44 16.85
C TYR A 259 -8.60 4.08 16.16
N TRP A 260 -8.09 2.99 16.74
CA TRP A 260 -8.12 1.67 16.14
C TRP A 260 -9.39 0.91 16.52
N LEU A 261 -9.91 0.17 15.56
CA LEU A 261 -10.98 -0.80 15.79
C LEU A 261 -10.29 -2.11 16.19
N GLU A 262 -10.71 -2.74 17.28
CA GLU A 262 -10.22 -4.08 17.67
C GLU A 262 -10.95 -5.20 16.92
#